data_AF-A0A7C6EMD9-F1
#
_entry.id   AF-A0A7C6EMD9-F1
#
_cell.length_a   1.000
_cell.length_b   1.000
_cell.length_c   1.000
_cell.angle_alpha   90.00
_cell.angle_beta   90.00
_cell.angle_gamma   90.00
#
_symmetry.space_group_name_H-M   'P 1'
#
loop_
_entity.id
_entity.type
_entity.pdbx_description
1 polymer ?
#
loop_
_entity_poly.entity_id
_entity_poly.type
_entity_poly.pdbx_seq_one_letter_code
_entity_poly.pdbx_strand_id
1 'polypeptide(L)'
;MTRKGLIAMGVVIAFLALASCASKPEEALLKRYFNALQLRDVTTLSTMAIEPVEVDVAGWQILSVTPEKVETATLPELNKKELALKKKVEDNIGPTMDAKDALDVAQSELEAARTGGAKAAAKKKVEEAQAKYDQQYNLHKQLQKDYNDAKEAASKEEEITLFSLGMTQLPQVRDLTGTVHSKEVELKINDRQGNQKTYRFYLRRYELKDEATNMNYRGRWVITKIEPIA
;
A
#
# COMPACT_ATOMS: atom_id res chain seq x y z
N MET A 1 21.61 -13.09 -52.67
CA MET A 1 21.18 -12.25 -51.52
C MET A 1 22.07 -11.04 -51.45
N THR A 2 21.50 -9.84 -51.54
CA THR A 2 22.25 -8.59 -51.62
C THR A 2 22.89 -8.25 -50.27
N ARG A 3 24.13 -7.72 -50.28
CA ARG A 3 24.90 -7.31 -49.08
C ARG A 3 24.11 -6.44 -48.09
N LYS A 4 23.03 -5.77 -48.54
CA LYS A 4 22.16 -4.93 -47.73
C LYS A 4 21.21 -5.72 -46.80
N GLY A 5 20.86 -6.96 -47.13
CA GLY A 5 20.00 -7.81 -46.30
C GLY A 5 20.71 -8.40 -45.08
N LEU A 6 22.01 -8.73 -45.20
CA LEU A 6 22.82 -9.24 -44.09
C LEU A 6 23.11 -8.18 -43.02
N ILE A 7 23.22 -6.90 -43.42
CA ILE A 7 23.46 -5.79 -42.48
C ILE A 7 22.19 -5.45 -41.70
N ALA A 8 21.02 -5.47 -42.36
CA ALA A 8 19.74 -5.22 -41.69
C ALA A 8 19.39 -6.32 -40.66
N MET A 9 19.75 -7.58 -40.93
CA MET A 9 19.51 -8.69 -40.01
C MET A 9 20.49 -8.71 -38.82
N GLY A 10 21.73 -8.24 -39.02
CA GLY A 10 22.72 -8.08 -37.94
C GLY A 10 22.39 -6.96 -36.94
N VAL A 11 21.81 -5.86 -37.40
CA VAL A 11 21.43 -4.73 -36.53
C VAL A 11 20.23 -5.07 -35.63
N VAL A 12 19.28 -5.90 -36.10
CA VAL A 12 18.15 -6.35 -35.29
C VAL A 12 18.57 -7.36 -34.20
N ILE A 13 19.57 -8.22 -34.48
CA ILE A 13 20.11 -9.16 -33.47
C ILE A 13 20.99 -8.43 -32.44
N ALA A 14 21.69 -7.36 -32.83
CA ALA A 14 22.47 -6.54 -31.90
C ALA A 14 21.59 -5.74 -30.92
N PHE A 15 20.39 -5.32 -31.30
CA PHE A 15 19.45 -4.64 -30.40
C PHE A 15 18.81 -5.60 -29.36
N LEU A 16 18.63 -6.88 -29.69
CA LEU A 16 18.12 -7.88 -28.74
C LEU A 16 19.17 -8.31 -27.69
N ALA A 17 20.46 -8.20 -28.00
CA ALA A 17 21.54 -8.50 -27.05
C ALA A 17 21.74 -7.39 -25.99
N LEU A 18 21.35 -6.13 -26.28
CA LEU A 18 21.50 -5.01 -25.35
C LEU A 18 20.44 -5.00 -24.23
N ALA A 19 19.37 -5.79 -24.34
CA ALA A 19 18.44 -6.00 -23.24
C ALA A 19 18.96 -7.00 -22.18
N SER A 20 20.07 -7.71 -22.46
CA SER A 20 20.63 -8.75 -21.59
C SER A 20 21.65 -8.25 -20.56
N CYS A 21 21.99 -6.95 -20.54
CA CYS A 21 22.78 -6.33 -19.48
C CYS A 21 21.91 -5.71 -18.36
N ALA A 22 20.67 -6.14 -18.24
CA ALA A 22 19.90 -5.89 -17.03
C ALA A 22 20.56 -6.67 -15.89
N SER A 23 21.13 -5.96 -14.90
CA SER A 23 21.43 -6.55 -13.61
C SER A 23 20.22 -7.38 -13.17
N LYS A 24 20.44 -8.59 -12.65
CA LYS A 24 19.40 -9.46 -12.06
C LYS A 24 19.34 -9.25 -10.55
N PRO A 25 18.84 -8.10 -10.04
CA PRO A 25 18.81 -7.82 -8.61
C PRO A 25 18.00 -8.87 -7.85
N GLU A 26 17.00 -9.47 -8.48
CA GLU A 26 16.18 -10.53 -7.93
C GLU A 26 17.00 -11.75 -7.53
N GLU A 27 17.92 -12.21 -8.38
CA GLU A 27 18.71 -13.41 -8.12
C GLU A 27 19.67 -13.19 -6.92
N ALA A 28 20.28 -12.00 -6.84
CA ALA A 28 21.17 -11.65 -5.75
C ALA A 28 20.42 -11.50 -4.41
N LEU A 29 19.26 -10.84 -4.42
CA LEU A 29 18.40 -10.68 -3.24
C LEU A 29 17.90 -12.03 -2.74
N LEU A 30 17.38 -12.88 -3.65
CA LEU A 30 16.84 -14.19 -3.30
C LEU A 30 17.92 -15.14 -2.79
N LYS A 31 19.12 -15.13 -3.38
CA LYS A 31 20.26 -15.91 -2.85
C LYS A 31 20.57 -15.54 -1.40
N ARG A 32 20.61 -14.25 -1.07
CA ARG A 32 20.83 -13.78 0.31
C ARG A 32 19.67 -14.15 1.23
N TYR A 33 18.44 -13.98 0.76
CA TYR A 33 17.22 -14.33 1.50
C TYR A 33 17.18 -15.82 1.87
N PHE A 34 17.36 -16.71 0.89
CA PHE A 34 17.34 -18.15 1.18
C PHE A 34 18.55 -18.63 1.98
N ASN A 35 19.71 -18.00 1.82
CA ASN A 35 20.85 -18.29 2.70
C ASN A 35 20.55 -17.92 4.16
N ALA A 36 19.96 -16.75 4.40
CA ALA A 36 19.53 -16.34 5.74
C ALA A 36 18.44 -17.27 6.30
N LEU A 37 17.50 -17.73 5.47
CA LEU A 37 16.49 -18.73 5.86
C LEU A 37 17.13 -20.04 6.31
N GLN A 38 18.10 -20.56 5.55
CA GLN A 38 18.79 -21.81 5.88
C GLN A 38 19.58 -21.71 7.19
N LEU A 39 20.16 -20.53 7.47
CA LEU A 39 20.88 -20.23 8.70
C LEU A 39 19.95 -19.84 9.87
N ARG A 40 18.64 -19.72 9.63
CA ARG A 40 17.65 -19.20 10.60
C ARG A 40 18.04 -17.82 11.15
N ASP A 41 18.66 -17.00 10.31
CA ASP A 41 19.07 -15.65 10.67
C ASP A 41 17.91 -14.67 10.47
N VAL A 42 17.04 -14.61 11.49
CA VAL A 42 15.86 -13.74 11.52
C VAL A 42 16.25 -12.26 11.40
N THR A 43 17.42 -11.88 11.92
CA THR A 43 17.91 -10.49 11.86
C THR A 43 18.23 -10.10 10.43
N THR A 44 18.91 -10.96 9.68
CA THR A 44 19.20 -10.69 8.27
C THR A 44 17.91 -10.74 7.43
N LEU A 45 17.01 -11.70 7.69
CA LEU A 45 15.73 -11.81 6.98
C LEU A 45 14.87 -10.55 7.10
N SER A 46 14.76 -9.99 8.30
CA SER A 46 13.97 -8.78 8.55
C SER A 46 14.56 -7.52 7.90
N THR A 47 15.79 -7.55 7.36
CA THR A 47 16.32 -6.44 6.55
C THR A 47 15.99 -6.54 5.05
N MET A 48 15.53 -7.71 4.60
CA MET A 48 15.26 -8.00 3.19
C MET A 48 13.78 -8.15 2.89
N ALA A 49 12.99 -8.68 3.82
CA ALA A 49 11.55 -8.87 3.68
C ALA A 49 10.81 -8.20 4.83
N ILE A 50 9.69 -7.54 4.51
CA ILE A 50 8.81 -6.91 5.51
C ILE A 50 8.13 -8.01 6.33
N GLU A 51 7.64 -9.04 5.65
CA GLU A 51 7.01 -10.22 6.26
C GLU A 51 7.77 -11.47 5.79
N PRO A 52 8.89 -11.84 6.47
CA PRO A 52 9.62 -13.05 6.13
C PRO A 52 8.80 -14.29 6.48
N VAL A 53 8.87 -15.30 5.61
CA VAL A 53 8.18 -16.59 5.83
C VAL A 53 9.15 -17.63 6.38
N GLU A 54 8.72 -18.38 7.39
CA GLU A 54 9.47 -19.53 7.90
C GLU A 54 9.13 -20.77 7.08
N VAL A 55 10.01 -21.11 6.13
CA VAL A 55 9.88 -22.33 5.32
C VAL A 55 11.16 -23.14 5.45
N ASP A 56 11.03 -24.46 5.62
CA ASP A 56 12.17 -25.36 5.64
C ASP A 56 12.66 -25.61 4.21
N VAL A 57 13.68 -24.88 3.77
CA VAL A 57 14.13 -24.88 2.37
C VAL A 57 15.35 -25.79 2.16
N ALA A 58 15.18 -26.86 1.39
CA ALA A 58 16.28 -27.68 0.86
C ALA A 58 16.89 -27.08 -0.41
N GLY A 59 16.04 -26.51 -1.27
CA GLY A 59 16.47 -25.86 -2.51
C GLY A 59 15.37 -25.01 -3.11
N TRP A 60 15.74 -24.12 -4.03
CA TRP A 60 14.80 -23.22 -4.70
C TRP A 60 15.23 -22.94 -6.14
N GLN A 61 14.27 -22.57 -6.99
CA GLN A 61 14.51 -22.24 -8.39
C GLN A 61 13.56 -21.13 -8.84
N ILE A 62 14.07 -20.18 -9.61
CA ILE A 62 13.25 -19.17 -10.30
C ILE A 62 12.54 -19.83 -11.47
N LEU A 63 11.21 -19.73 -11.49
CA LEU A 63 10.36 -20.17 -12.60
C LEU A 63 10.12 -19.04 -13.60
N SER A 64 9.78 -17.86 -13.10
CA SER A 64 9.46 -16.69 -13.92
C SER A 64 9.81 -15.39 -13.19
N VAL A 65 10.09 -14.34 -13.97
CA VAL A 65 10.32 -12.97 -13.47
C VAL A 65 9.55 -12.04 -14.40
N THR A 66 8.71 -11.18 -13.84
CA THR A 66 8.00 -10.17 -14.65
C THR A 66 8.93 -9.03 -15.07
N PRO A 67 8.65 -8.36 -16.21
CA PRO A 67 9.36 -7.14 -16.57
C PRO A 67 9.27 -6.10 -15.46
N GLU A 68 10.32 -5.28 -15.33
CA GLU A 68 10.33 -4.18 -14.36
C GLU A 68 9.24 -3.17 -14.69
N LYS A 69 8.33 -2.96 -13.75
CA LYS A 69 7.29 -1.93 -13.84
C LYS A 69 7.75 -0.71 -13.04
N VAL A 70 7.81 0.43 -13.70
CA VAL A 70 8.20 1.72 -13.10
C VAL A 70 6.97 2.61 -13.02
N GLU A 71 6.62 3.01 -11.82
CA GLU A 71 5.45 3.87 -11.54
C GLU A 71 5.87 5.06 -10.69
N THR A 72 5.05 6.10 -10.66
CA THR A 72 5.28 7.25 -9.77
C THR A 72 5.09 6.84 -8.32
N ALA A 73 5.89 7.41 -7.41
CA ALA A 73 5.72 7.26 -5.97
C ALA A 73 4.30 7.66 -5.54
N THR A 74 3.59 6.74 -4.89
CA THR A 74 2.19 6.92 -4.49
C THR A 74 2.03 7.57 -3.12
N LEU A 75 3.07 7.51 -2.28
CA LEU A 75 3.04 8.00 -0.91
C LEU A 75 2.62 9.48 -0.79
N PRO A 76 3.09 10.41 -1.64
CA PRO A 76 2.60 11.79 -1.62
C PRO A 76 1.11 11.93 -1.93
N GLU A 77 0.58 11.11 -2.84
CA GLU A 77 -0.84 11.11 -3.17
C GLU A 77 -1.67 10.53 -2.03
N LEU A 78 -1.20 9.45 -1.41
CA LEU A 78 -1.81 8.85 -0.23
C LEU A 78 -1.84 9.83 0.95
N ASN A 79 -0.75 10.57 1.18
CA ASN A 79 -0.69 11.60 2.22
C ASN A 79 -1.71 12.72 1.98
N LYS A 80 -1.80 13.23 0.74
CA LYS A 80 -2.82 14.24 0.36
C LYS A 80 -4.24 13.72 0.59
N LYS A 81 -4.50 12.46 0.23
CA LYS A 81 -5.82 11.82 0.43
C LYS A 81 -6.15 11.67 1.91
N GLU A 82 -5.20 11.22 2.73
CA GLU A 82 -5.35 11.10 4.19
C GLU A 82 -5.69 12.47 4.80
N LEU A 83 -4.91 13.51 4.51
CA LEU A 83 -5.12 14.86 5.03
C LEU A 83 -6.47 15.44 4.61
N ALA A 84 -6.89 15.23 3.36
CA ALA A 84 -8.18 15.67 2.87
C ALA A 84 -9.35 14.96 3.59
N LEU A 85 -9.24 13.65 3.85
CA LEU A 85 -10.25 12.89 4.58
C LEU A 85 -10.28 13.26 6.06
N LYS A 86 -9.11 13.48 6.68
CA LYS A 86 -9.01 13.98 8.05
C LYS A 86 -9.78 15.29 8.21
N LYS A 87 -9.55 16.25 7.30
CA LYS A 87 -10.27 17.51 7.30
C LYS A 87 -11.79 17.32 7.15
N LYS A 88 -12.24 16.43 6.27
CA LYS A 88 -13.68 16.12 6.14
C LYS A 88 -14.27 15.51 7.40
N VAL A 89 -13.54 14.64 8.10
CA VAL A 89 -13.97 14.09 9.39
C VAL A 89 -14.14 15.22 10.40
N GLU A 90 -13.13 16.09 10.53
CA GLU A 90 -13.14 17.24 11.44
C GLU A 90 -14.29 18.21 11.13
N ASP A 91 -14.47 18.58 9.86
CA ASP A 91 -15.53 19.47 9.39
C ASP A 91 -16.94 18.88 9.64
N ASN A 92 -17.09 17.55 9.70
CA ASN A 92 -18.38 16.87 9.91
C ASN A 92 -18.74 16.65 11.39
N ILE A 93 -17.81 16.89 12.32
CA ILE A 93 -18.09 16.76 13.77
C ILE A 93 -19.19 17.74 14.19
N GLY A 94 -19.03 19.02 13.85
CA GLY A 94 -20.00 20.08 14.17
C GLY A 94 -21.42 19.76 13.66
N PRO A 95 -21.61 19.53 12.35
CA PRO A 95 -22.91 19.16 11.79
C PRO A 95 -23.57 17.92 12.44
N THR A 96 -22.77 16.94 12.87
CA THR A 96 -23.28 15.75 13.55
C THR A 96 -23.73 16.05 14.98
N MET A 97 -22.98 16.90 15.70
CA MET A 97 -23.34 17.38 17.03
C MET A 97 -24.60 18.26 16.96
N ASP A 98 -24.65 19.22 16.04
CA ASP A 98 -25.81 20.10 15.87
C ASP A 98 -27.09 19.30 15.55
N ALA A 99 -26.98 18.26 14.71
CA ALA A 99 -28.10 17.38 14.41
C ALA A 99 -28.56 16.56 15.62
N LYS A 100 -27.61 16.15 16.47
CA LYS A 100 -27.91 15.46 17.74
C LYS A 100 -28.60 16.38 18.72
N ASP A 101 -28.08 17.58 18.92
CA ASP A 101 -28.66 18.57 19.82
C ASP A 101 -30.10 18.92 19.38
N ALA A 102 -30.34 19.07 18.07
CA ALA A 102 -31.67 19.29 17.53
C ALA A 102 -32.64 18.11 17.79
N LEU A 103 -32.13 16.87 17.73
CA LEU A 103 -32.89 15.67 18.08
C LEU A 103 -33.24 15.64 19.57
N ASP A 104 -32.26 15.92 20.45
CA ASP A 104 -32.45 15.93 21.91
C ASP A 104 -33.47 17.01 22.33
N VAL A 105 -33.44 18.18 21.67
CA VAL A 105 -34.46 19.24 21.85
C VAL A 105 -35.84 18.75 21.41
N ALA A 106 -35.96 18.12 20.23
CA ALA A 106 -37.23 17.61 19.73
C ALA A 106 -37.81 16.50 20.64
N GLN A 107 -36.95 15.63 21.18
CA GLN A 107 -37.35 14.60 22.15
C GLN A 107 -37.84 15.23 23.46
N SER A 108 -37.14 16.25 23.95
CA SER A 108 -37.56 17.01 25.13
C SER A 108 -38.93 17.69 24.94
N GLU A 109 -39.20 18.26 23.75
CA GLU A 109 -40.52 18.83 23.41
C GLU A 109 -41.63 17.76 23.42
N LEU A 110 -41.34 16.56 22.91
CA LEU A 110 -42.28 15.44 22.91
C LEU A 110 -42.63 14.99 24.33
N GLU A 111 -41.64 14.90 25.21
CA GLU A 111 -41.85 14.56 26.63
C GLU A 111 -42.68 15.62 27.38
N ALA A 112 -42.46 16.90 27.05
CA ALA A 112 -43.20 18.01 27.64
C ALA A 112 -44.66 18.11 27.15
N ALA A 113 -45.00 17.54 25.98
CA ALA A 113 -46.32 17.68 25.36
C ALA A 113 -47.44 16.97 26.15
N ARG A 114 -48.48 17.72 26.52
CA ARG A 114 -49.59 17.22 27.37
C ARG A 114 -50.86 16.82 26.61
N THR A 115 -51.08 17.33 25.40
CA THR A 115 -52.29 17.07 24.61
C THR A 115 -52.02 16.16 23.41
N GLY A 116 -53.04 15.45 22.92
CA GLY A 116 -52.90 14.53 21.78
C GLY A 116 -52.39 15.20 20.51
N GLY A 117 -52.91 16.39 20.18
CA GLY A 117 -52.47 17.17 19.02
C GLY A 117 -51.02 17.66 19.14
N ALA A 118 -50.61 18.13 20.33
CA ALA A 118 -49.23 18.55 20.58
C ALA A 118 -48.25 17.38 20.49
N LYS A 119 -48.62 16.21 21.02
CA LYS A 119 -47.83 14.98 20.90
C LYS A 119 -47.65 14.54 19.45
N ALA A 120 -48.70 14.61 18.62
CA ALA A 120 -48.60 14.26 17.21
C ALA A 120 -47.65 15.19 16.44
N ALA A 121 -47.71 16.51 16.69
CA ALA A 121 -46.81 17.48 16.08
C ALA A 121 -45.36 17.30 16.55
N ALA A 122 -45.13 17.10 17.85
CA ALA A 122 -43.80 16.87 18.41
C ALA A 122 -43.18 15.55 17.90
N LYS A 123 -44.00 14.50 17.74
CA LYS A 123 -43.55 13.23 17.16
C LYS A 123 -43.03 13.41 15.72
N LYS A 124 -43.74 14.19 14.91
CA LYS A 124 -43.28 14.50 13.54
C LYS A 124 -41.95 15.26 13.55
N LYS A 125 -41.76 16.22 14.48
CA LYS A 125 -40.47 16.91 14.64
C LYS A 125 -39.34 15.95 15.04
N VAL A 126 -39.60 15.01 15.95
CA VAL A 126 -38.63 13.97 16.32
C VAL A 126 -38.26 13.11 15.12
N GLU A 127 -39.23 12.67 14.33
CA GLU A 127 -38.98 11.86 13.12
C GLU A 127 -38.10 12.61 12.11
N GLU A 128 -38.38 13.89 11.87
CA GLU A 128 -37.58 14.75 10.98
C GLU A 128 -36.16 15.00 11.52
N ALA A 129 -36.02 15.25 12.83
CA ALA A 129 -34.72 15.46 13.47
C ALA A 129 -33.89 14.16 13.51
N GLN A 130 -34.54 13.02 13.76
CA GLN A 130 -33.91 11.70 13.76
C GLN A 130 -33.36 11.38 12.37
N ALA A 131 -34.15 11.60 11.31
CA ALA A 131 -33.69 11.36 9.94
C ALA A 131 -32.46 12.20 9.58
N LYS A 132 -32.42 13.47 10.02
CA LYS A 132 -31.24 14.35 9.82
C LYS A 132 -30.04 13.87 10.62
N TYR A 133 -30.22 13.49 11.88
CA TYR A 133 -29.15 12.94 12.70
C TYR A 133 -28.59 11.65 12.10
N ASP A 134 -29.45 10.71 11.70
CA ASP A 134 -29.04 9.44 11.09
C ASP A 134 -28.23 9.67 9.80
N GLN A 135 -28.63 10.64 8.98
CA GLN A 135 -27.88 11.02 7.78
C GLN A 135 -26.47 11.52 8.14
N GLN A 136 -26.37 12.48 9.07
CA GLN A 136 -25.08 13.05 9.47
C GLN A 136 -24.19 12.03 10.16
N TYR A 137 -24.77 11.19 11.02
CA TYR A 137 -24.06 10.13 11.72
C TYR A 137 -23.52 9.06 10.76
N ASN A 138 -24.33 8.61 9.78
CA ASN A 138 -23.87 7.65 8.78
C ASN A 138 -22.77 8.24 7.89
N LEU A 139 -22.89 9.51 7.51
CA LEU A 139 -21.84 10.23 6.79
C LEU A 139 -20.56 10.30 7.63
N HIS A 140 -20.65 10.68 8.91
CA HIS A 140 -19.50 10.75 9.81
C HIS A 140 -18.80 9.40 9.94
N LYS A 141 -19.57 8.33 10.14
CA LYS A 141 -19.07 6.96 10.22
C LYS A 141 -18.35 6.54 8.93
N GLN A 142 -18.91 6.86 7.78
CA GLN A 142 -18.28 6.57 6.49
C GLN A 142 -16.98 7.35 6.32
N LEU A 143 -16.97 8.65 6.61
CA LEU A 143 -15.77 9.48 6.55
C LEU A 143 -14.67 8.97 7.49
N GLN A 144 -15.04 8.53 8.70
CA GLN A 144 -14.10 7.96 9.65
C GLN A 144 -13.50 6.64 9.14
N LYS A 145 -14.32 5.78 8.55
CA LYS A 145 -13.84 4.55 7.90
C LYS A 145 -12.87 4.89 6.76
N ASP A 146 -13.26 5.77 5.85
CA ASP A 146 -12.44 6.13 4.69
C ASP A 146 -11.11 6.76 5.12
N TYR A 147 -11.12 7.60 6.17
CA TYR A 147 -9.92 8.17 6.77
C TYR A 147 -9.01 7.08 7.34
N ASN A 148 -9.56 6.13 8.09
CA ASN A 148 -8.76 5.03 8.65
C ASN A 148 -8.14 4.16 7.55
N ASP A 149 -8.91 3.82 6.51
CA ASP A 149 -8.43 3.05 5.36
C ASP A 149 -7.29 3.81 4.63
N ALA A 150 -7.44 5.13 4.45
CA ALA A 150 -6.42 5.97 3.82
C ALA A 150 -5.15 6.09 4.68
N LYS A 151 -5.31 6.24 6.00
CA LYS A 151 -4.21 6.29 6.96
C LYS A 151 -3.43 4.98 6.99
N GLU A 152 -4.13 3.84 6.98
CA GLU A 152 -3.51 2.51 6.92
C GLU A 152 -2.73 2.33 5.62
N ALA A 153 -3.31 2.69 4.48
CA ALA A 153 -2.64 2.64 3.19
C ALA A 153 -1.38 3.52 3.15
N ALA A 154 -1.47 4.77 3.64
CA ALA A 154 -0.34 5.68 3.70
C ALA A 154 0.77 5.15 4.64
N SER A 155 0.40 4.60 5.79
CA SER A 155 1.36 4.06 6.76
C SER A 155 2.07 2.81 6.24
N LYS A 156 1.35 1.91 5.57
CA LYS A 156 1.94 0.73 4.92
C LYS A 156 2.92 1.11 3.81
N GLU A 157 2.55 2.05 2.96
CA GLU A 157 3.44 2.51 1.88
C GLU A 157 4.66 3.27 2.44
N GLU A 158 4.48 4.05 3.51
CA GLU A 158 5.57 4.70 4.23
C GLU A 158 6.56 3.70 4.82
N GLU A 159 6.07 2.64 5.47
CA GLU A 159 6.91 1.56 6.01
C GLU A 159 7.72 0.88 4.89
N ILE A 160 7.07 0.52 3.78
CA ILE A 160 7.74 -0.09 2.63
C ILE A 160 8.80 0.86 2.06
N THR A 161 8.48 2.16 1.96
CA THR A 161 9.37 3.20 1.45
C THR A 161 10.63 3.30 2.32
N LEU A 162 10.45 3.52 3.63
CA LEU A 162 11.55 3.61 4.61
C LEU A 162 12.40 2.33 4.60
N PHE A 163 11.75 1.17 4.52
CA PHE A 163 12.41 -0.12 4.46
C PHE A 163 13.31 -0.26 3.23
N SER A 164 12.83 0.14 2.05
CA SER A 164 13.62 0.17 0.82
C SER A 164 14.76 1.17 0.91
N LEU A 165 14.56 2.34 1.53
CA LEU A 165 15.63 3.32 1.76
C LEU A 165 16.65 2.86 2.82
N GLY A 166 16.33 1.83 3.59
CA GLY A 166 17.17 1.35 4.69
C GLY A 166 17.21 2.31 5.88
N MET A 167 16.16 3.08 6.06
CA MET A 167 16.03 4.07 7.13
C MET A 167 14.88 3.66 8.05
N THR A 168 15.02 3.91 9.35
CA THR A 168 13.95 3.71 10.33
C THR A 168 13.00 4.90 10.37
N GLN A 169 13.54 6.09 10.12
CA GLN A 169 12.79 7.33 10.04
C GLN A 169 13.44 8.24 9.00
N LEU A 170 12.61 9.00 8.29
CA LEU A 170 13.07 10.07 7.42
C LEU A 170 12.05 11.20 7.50
N PRO A 171 12.45 12.40 7.99
CA PRO A 171 11.55 13.54 8.00
C PRO A 171 11.01 13.82 6.61
N GLN A 172 9.71 14.11 6.50
CA GLN A 172 9.04 14.39 5.23
C GLN A 172 9.13 13.28 4.18
N VAL A 173 9.31 12.02 4.58
CA VAL A 173 9.27 10.87 3.66
C VAL A 173 8.00 10.87 2.79
N ARG A 174 6.90 11.37 3.36
CA ARG A 174 5.60 11.48 2.70
C ARG A 174 5.53 12.54 1.59
N ASP A 175 6.48 13.45 1.53
CA ASP A 175 6.54 14.51 0.52
C ASP A 175 7.52 14.18 -0.61
N LEU A 176 8.29 13.10 -0.47
CA LEU A 176 9.29 12.70 -1.46
C LEU A 176 8.62 12.26 -2.77
N THR A 177 9.12 12.80 -3.87
CA THR A 177 8.68 12.46 -5.23
C THR A 177 9.65 11.47 -5.87
N GLY A 178 9.24 10.80 -6.94
CA GLY A 178 10.13 9.90 -7.67
C GLY A 178 9.41 8.67 -8.21
N THR A 179 10.14 7.56 -8.31
CA THR A 179 9.66 6.33 -8.93
C THR A 179 9.75 5.12 -8.02
N VAL A 180 8.77 4.22 -8.18
CA VAL A 180 8.73 2.90 -7.58
C VAL A 180 8.95 1.89 -8.70
N HIS A 181 9.98 1.07 -8.52
CA HIS A 181 10.31 -0.03 -9.41
C HIS A 181 9.77 -1.30 -8.77
N SER A 182 9.01 -2.08 -9.51
CA SER A 182 8.38 -3.31 -9.02
C SER A 182 8.61 -4.48 -9.96
N LYS A 183 8.74 -5.67 -9.36
CA LYS A 183 8.88 -6.95 -10.06
C LYS A 183 8.16 -8.03 -9.27
N GLU A 184 7.66 -9.02 -9.97
CA GLU A 184 7.12 -10.24 -9.39
C GLU A 184 8.00 -11.41 -9.82
N VAL A 185 8.33 -12.27 -8.88
CA VAL A 185 9.19 -13.43 -9.12
C VAL A 185 8.47 -14.67 -8.62
N GLU A 186 8.26 -15.63 -9.52
CA GLU A 186 7.69 -16.92 -9.15
C GLU A 186 8.81 -17.92 -8.92
N LEU A 187 8.77 -18.57 -7.75
CA LEU A 187 9.79 -19.46 -7.25
C LEU A 187 9.19 -20.81 -6.94
N LYS A 188 9.91 -21.85 -7.30
CA LYS A 188 9.69 -23.20 -6.79
C LYS A 188 10.59 -23.43 -5.59
N ILE A 189 10.01 -23.79 -4.45
CA ILE A 189 10.72 -24.12 -3.22
C ILE A 189 10.52 -25.60 -2.93
N ASN A 190 11.62 -26.32 -2.75
CA ASN A 190 11.64 -27.71 -2.33
C ASN A 190 11.95 -27.77 -0.84
N ASP A 191 11.10 -28.43 -0.07
CA ASP A 191 11.35 -28.66 1.35
C ASP A 191 12.31 -29.83 1.59
N ARG A 192 12.75 -30.01 2.83
CA ARG A 192 13.61 -31.14 3.22
C ARG A 192 12.89 -32.49 3.23
N GLN A 193 11.56 -32.48 3.15
CA GLN A 193 10.72 -33.68 3.06
C GLN A 193 10.47 -34.11 1.60
N GLY A 194 10.96 -33.34 0.63
CA GLY A 194 10.77 -33.60 -0.80
C GLY A 194 9.50 -33.01 -1.41
N ASN A 195 8.69 -32.29 -0.64
CA ASN A 195 7.52 -31.58 -1.17
C ASN A 195 7.97 -30.32 -1.91
N GLN A 196 7.23 -30.01 -2.98
CA GLN A 196 7.50 -28.85 -3.82
C GLN A 196 6.32 -27.89 -3.73
N LYS A 197 6.59 -26.62 -3.46
CA LYS A 197 5.58 -25.56 -3.41
C LYS A 197 6.05 -24.36 -4.23
N THR A 198 5.11 -23.74 -4.93
CA THR A 198 5.39 -22.53 -5.71
C THR A 198 4.98 -21.31 -4.90
N TYR A 199 5.76 -20.25 -4.99
CA TYR A 199 5.52 -18.98 -4.31
C TYR A 199 5.74 -17.80 -5.25
N ARG A 200 4.95 -16.74 -5.09
CA ARG A 200 5.16 -15.43 -5.71
C ARG A 200 5.78 -14.48 -4.70
N PHE A 201 6.90 -13.88 -5.08
CA PHE A 201 7.59 -12.85 -4.33
C PHE A 201 7.36 -11.51 -5.02
N TYR A 202 6.90 -10.53 -4.26
CA TYR A 202 6.71 -9.16 -4.72
C TYR A 202 7.90 -8.33 -4.28
N LEU A 203 8.64 -7.80 -5.25
CA LEU A 203 9.84 -7.02 -5.02
C LEU A 203 9.54 -5.56 -5.36
N ARG A 204 10.01 -4.64 -4.51
CA ARG A 204 9.96 -3.20 -4.78
C ARG A 204 11.29 -2.53 -4.48
N ARG A 205 11.56 -1.42 -5.19
CA ARG A 205 12.66 -0.49 -4.93
C ARG A 205 12.18 0.93 -5.18
N TYR A 206 12.57 1.84 -4.31
CA TYR A 206 12.19 3.25 -4.40
C TYR A 206 13.39 4.08 -4.84
N GLU A 207 13.20 4.94 -5.85
CA GLU A 207 14.16 5.97 -6.24
C GLU A 207 13.47 7.32 -6.07
N LEU A 208 13.76 7.99 -4.95
CA LEU A 208 13.04 9.16 -4.47
C LEU A 208 13.93 10.39 -4.42
N LYS A 209 13.30 11.55 -4.36
CA LYS A 209 13.93 12.85 -4.30
C LYS A 209 13.16 13.75 -3.34
N ASP A 210 13.91 14.46 -2.51
CA ASP A 210 13.41 15.61 -1.76
C ASP A 210 13.58 16.85 -2.62
N GLU A 211 12.47 17.47 -3.03
CA GLU A 211 12.50 18.69 -3.85
C GLU A 211 12.94 19.93 -3.05
N ALA A 212 12.77 19.93 -1.72
CA ALA A 212 13.16 21.07 -0.89
C ALA A 212 14.68 21.15 -0.70
N THR A 213 15.34 20.00 -0.51
CA THR A 213 16.79 19.92 -0.31
C THR A 213 17.56 19.50 -1.57
N ASN A 214 16.85 19.10 -2.63
CA ASN A 214 17.40 18.49 -3.84
C ASN A 214 18.24 17.23 -3.56
N MET A 215 17.94 16.52 -2.46
CA MET A 215 18.61 15.27 -2.07
C MET A 215 17.94 14.08 -2.76
N ASN A 216 18.76 13.17 -3.31
CA ASN A 216 18.29 11.93 -3.92
C ASN A 216 18.45 10.76 -2.95
N TYR A 217 17.39 9.97 -2.81
CA TYR A 217 17.36 8.75 -2.01
C TYR A 217 17.22 7.55 -2.94
N ARG A 218 18.23 6.68 -2.95
CA ARG A 218 18.20 5.46 -3.74
C ARG A 218 18.02 4.25 -2.85
N GLY A 219 16.85 3.64 -2.93
CA GLY A 219 16.52 2.44 -2.18
C GLY A 219 17.16 1.17 -2.74
N ARG A 220 17.11 0.12 -1.92
CA ARG A 220 17.42 -1.26 -2.30
C ARG A 220 16.15 -2.01 -2.67
N TRP A 221 16.33 -3.08 -3.44
CA TRP A 221 15.25 -4.04 -3.67
C TRP A 221 14.93 -4.77 -2.36
N VAL A 222 13.64 -4.79 -2.03
CA VAL A 222 13.09 -5.43 -0.84
C VAL A 222 11.91 -6.32 -1.23
N ILE A 223 11.68 -7.37 -0.45
CA ILE A 223 10.53 -8.25 -0.60
C ILE A 223 9.40 -7.67 0.23
N THR A 224 8.32 -7.23 -0.43
CA THR A 224 7.18 -6.61 0.23
C THR A 224 6.10 -7.61 0.60
N LYS A 225 6.04 -8.75 -0.11
CA LYS A 225 5.05 -9.79 0.12
C LYS A 225 5.52 -11.12 -0.45
N ILE A 226 5.11 -12.22 0.19
CA ILE A 226 5.36 -13.59 -0.25
C ILE A 226 4.03 -14.34 -0.20
N GLU A 227 3.61 -14.97 -1.30
CA GLU A 227 2.34 -15.70 -1.39
C GLU A 227 2.53 -17.08 -2.01
N PRO A 228 1.88 -18.14 -1.51
CA PRO A 228 1.87 -19.44 -2.20
C PRO A 228 1.03 -19.36 -3.48
N ILE A 229 1.54 -19.97 -4.55
CA ILE A 229 0.82 -20.21 -5.81
C ILE A 229 0.44 -21.70 -5.80
N ALA A 230 -0.87 -21.96 -5.85
CA ALA A 230 -1.44 -23.31 -5.78
C ALA A 230 -0.86 -24.25 -6.85
#